data_AF-A0A060CDR4-F1
#
_entry.id   AF-A0A060CDR4-F1
#
_cell.length_a   1.000
_cell.length_b   1.000
_cell.length_c   1.000
_cell.angle_alpha   90.00
_cell.angle_beta   90.00
_cell.angle_gamma   90.00
#
_symmetry.space_group_name_H-M   'P 1'
#
loop_
_entity.id
_entity.type
_entity.pdbx_description
1 polymer ?
#
loop_
_entity_poly.entity_id
_entity_poly.type
_entity_poly.pdbx_seq_one_letter_code
_entity_poly.pdbx_strand_id
1 'polypeptide(L)'
;MLDGARIAALLPPDQARAQADAVRDLEGGFLLPGFIDAQVNGGGGVLFNNDTTVEAIAAIGRGHRKFGTTGFLPTLISDDAGVMARAVAATRAAIAAGVPGVLGVHLEGPYIAPARKGHA
;
A
#
# COMPACT_ATOMS: atom_id res chain seq x y z
N MET A 1 13.95 -13.94 -12.88
CA MET A 1 13.80 -15.17 -12.09
C MET A 1 13.24 -14.85 -10.72
N LEU A 2 12.25 -15.61 -10.27
CA LEU A 2 11.68 -15.51 -8.93
C LEU A 2 11.99 -16.81 -8.17
N ASP A 3 12.34 -16.67 -6.90
CA ASP A 3 12.45 -17.78 -5.94
C ASP A 3 11.54 -17.45 -4.75
N GLY A 4 10.39 -18.10 -4.70
CA GLY A 4 9.30 -17.75 -3.79
C GLY A 4 8.93 -16.26 -3.88
N ALA A 5 9.13 -15.52 -2.78
CA ALA A 5 8.83 -14.10 -2.67
C ALA A 5 9.99 -13.17 -3.06
N ARG A 6 11.11 -13.71 -3.55
CA ARG A 6 12.34 -12.95 -3.84
C ARG A 6 12.62 -12.91 -5.33
N ILE A 7 13.15 -11.78 -5.80
CA ILE A 7 13.76 -11.68 -7.12
C ILE A 7 15.14 -12.34 -7.02
N ALA A 8 15.30 -13.47 -7.69
CA ALA A 8 16.53 -14.26 -7.62
C ALA A 8 17.60 -13.79 -8.61
N ALA A 9 17.19 -13.39 -9.82
CA ALA A 9 18.10 -12.93 -10.85
C ALA A 9 17.38 -12.15 -11.97
N LEU A 10 18.14 -11.27 -12.64
CA LEU A 10 17.81 -10.67 -13.93
C LEU A 10 18.72 -11.30 -14.97
N LEU A 11 18.13 -11.99 -15.95
CA LEU A 11 18.86 -12.79 -16.95
C LEU A 11 18.34 -12.45 -18.36
N PRO A 12 19.15 -12.66 -19.40
CA PRO A 12 18.65 -12.70 -20.77
C PRO A 12 17.53 -13.75 -20.93
N PRO A 13 16.52 -13.52 -21.80
CA PRO A 13 15.36 -14.40 -21.92
C PRO A 13 15.68 -15.87 -22.16
N ASP A 14 16.65 -16.18 -23.02
CA ASP A 14 16.98 -17.56 -23.36
C ASP A 14 17.61 -18.31 -22.17
N GLN A 15 18.43 -17.63 -21.38
CA GLN A 15 19.00 -18.21 -20.16
C GLN A 15 17.94 -18.42 -19.09
N ALA A 16 17.02 -17.45 -18.93
CA ALA A 16 15.90 -17.58 -17.99
C ALA A 16 15.00 -18.77 -18.36
N ARG A 17 14.67 -18.94 -19.64
CA ARG A 17 13.83 -20.06 -20.12
C ARG A 17 14.47 -21.42 -19.94
N ALA A 18 15.80 -21.53 -20.03
CA ALA A 18 16.51 -22.78 -19.81
C ALA A 18 16.58 -23.19 -18.33
N GLN A 19 16.42 -22.24 -17.40
CA GLN A 19 16.61 -22.46 -15.96
C GLN A 19 15.30 -22.42 -15.15
N ALA A 20 14.22 -21.87 -15.70
CA ALA A 20 12.98 -21.68 -14.97
C ALA A 20 12.06 -22.91 -15.02
N ASP A 21 11.49 -23.27 -13.87
CA ASP A 21 10.43 -24.29 -13.78
C ASP A 21 9.14 -23.86 -14.50
N ALA A 22 8.90 -22.55 -14.58
CA ALA A 22 7.76 -21.95 -15.24
C ALA A 22 8.09 -20.58 -15.83
N VAL A 23 7.49 -20.28 -16.98
CA VAL A 23 7.65 -19.00 -17.70
C VAL A 23 6.29 -18.34 -17.85
N ARG A 24 6.22 -17.04 -17.54
CA ARG A 24 5.07 -16.20 -17.84
C ARG A 24 5.48 -15.12 -18.82
N ASP A 25 4.98 -15.22 -20.05
CA ASP A 25 5.16 -14.19 -21.06
C ASP A 25 4.27 -12.98 -20.72
N LEU A 26 4.81 -11.78 -20.89
CA LEU A 26 4.09 -10.52 -20.68
C LEU A 26 3.58 -9.92 -21.99
N GLU A 27 3.78 -10.59 -23.12
CA GLU A 27 3.25 -10.21 -24.44
C GLU A 27 3.64 -8.78 -24.85
N GLY A 28 4.88 -8.39 -24.53
CA GLY A 28 5.41 -7.03 -24.76
C GLY A 28 5.04 -6.01 -23.69
N GLY A 29 4.34 -6.40 -22.63
CA GLY A 29 4.04 -5.56 -21.48
C GLY A 29 5.26 -5.22 -20.61
N PHE A 30 5.11 -4.18 -19.79
CA PHE A 30 6.16 -3.76 -18.86
C PHE A 30 6.11 -4.54 -17.55
N LEU A 31 7.29 -4.96 -17.08
CA LEU A 31 7.49 -5.42 -15.71
C LEU A 31 8.19 -4.33 -14.92
N LEU A 32 7.52 -3.83 -13.88
CA LEU A 32 8.03 -2.79 -12.99
C LEU A 32 8.01 -3.30 -11.54
N PRO A 33 8.83 -2.73 -10.65
CA PRO A 33 8.58 -2.83 -9.23
C PRO A 33 7.15 -2.37 -8.91
N GLY A 34 6.49 -3.04 -7.98
CA GLY A 34 5.19 -2.58 -7.52
C GLY A 34 5.30 -1.22 -6.85
N PHE A 35 4.29 -0.36 -7.05
CA PHE A 35 4.33 0.99 -6.54
C PHE A 35 4.18 1.02 -5.01
N ILE A 36 4.79 2.02 -4.39
CA ILE A 36 4.62 2.35 -2.99
C ILE A 36 3.93 3.70 -2.92
N ASP A 37 2.72 3.72 -2.36
CA ASP A 37 1.96 4.95 -2.17
C ASP A 37 2.08 5.43 -0.71
N ALA A 38 2.83 6.51 -0.51
CA ALA A 38 3.09 7.04 0.82
C ALA A 38 1.91 7.86 1.39
N GLN A 39 0.87 8.15 0.59
CA GLN A 39 -0.24 8.98 1.03
C GLN A 39 -1.58 8.52 0.45
N VAL A 40 -2.29 7.67 1.20
CA VAL A 40 -3.57 7.09 0.77
C VAL A 40 -4.69 7.43 1.73
N ASN A 41 -5.47 8.47 1.42
CA ASN A 41 -6.65 8.85 2.21
C ASN A 41 -7.82 7.88 2.05
N GLY A 42 -7.86 7.13 0.95
CA GLY A 42 -8.95 6.20 0.64
C GLY A 42 -8.74 5.40 -0.64
N GLY A 43 -9.72 4.56 -0.96
CA GLY A 43 -9.69 3.63 -2.10
C GLY A 43 -10.80 2.59 -2.00
N GLY A 44 -11.25 2.08 -3.15
CA GLY A 44 -12.28 1.04 -3.18
C GLY A 44 -13.64 1.48 -2.62
N GLY A 45 -13.95 2.78 -2.67
CA GLY A 45 -15.18 3.35 -2.11
C GLY A 45 -15.13 3.69 -0.61
N VAL A 46 -13.98 3.49 0.04
CA VAL A 46 -13.78 3.76 1.48
C VAL A 46 -12.80 4.92 1.68
N LEU A 47 -13.09 5.77 2.67
CA LEU A 47 -12.22 6.84 3.14
C LEU A 47 -11.74 6.52 4.55
N PHE A 48 -10.43 6.52 4.77
CA PHE A 48 -9.83 6.15 6.06
C PHE A 48 -10.17 7.15 7.17
N ASN A 49 -10.37 8.43 6.82
CA ASN A 49 -10.86 9.44 7.76
C ASN A 49 -12.25 9.12 8.34
N ASN A 50 -13.09 8.42 7.58
CA ASN A 50 -14.45 8.09 7.99
C ASN A 50 -14.52 6.74 8.71
N ASP A 51 -13.63 5.81 8.34
CA ASP A 51 -13.63 4.44 8.84
C ASP A 51 -12.19 3.98 9.12
N THR A 52 -11.83 3.98 10.42
CA THR A 52 -10.50 3.59 10.92
C THR A 52 -10.51 2.13 11.38
N THR A 53 -10.94 1.22 10.51
CA THR A 53 -10.99 -0.23 10.77
C THR A 53 -9.99 -1.01 9.91
N VAL A 54 -9.73 -2.26 10.29
CA VAL A 54 -8.87 -3.17 9.51
C VAL A 54 -9.52 -3.48 8.16
N GLU A 55 -10.84 -3.61 8.13
CA GLU A 55 -11.66 -3.89 6.97
C GLU A 55 -11.57 -2.74 5.96
N ALA A 56 -11.64 -1.49 6.45
CA ALA A 56 -11.43 -0.30 5.64
C ALA A 56 -10.03 -0.28 5.00
N ILE A 57 -8.97 -0.50 5.80
CA ILE A 57 -7.60 -0.57 5.29
C ILE A 57 -7.46 -1.66 4.22
N ALA A 58 -8.06 -2.84 4.44
CA ALA A 58 -8.04 -3.93 3.48
C ALA A 58 -8.81 -3.60 2.19
N ALA A 59 -9.94 -2.88 2.29
CA ALA A 59 -10.70 -2.41 1.13
C ALA A 59 -9.90 -1.40 0.30
N ILE A 60 -9.25 -0.44 0.97
CA ILE A 60 -8.36 0.54 0.35
C ILE A 60 -7.23 -0.17 -0.39
N GLY A 61 -6.51 -1.08 0.27
CA GLY A 61 -5.42 -1.84 -0.32
C GLY A 61 -5.85 -2.66 -1.55
N ARG A 62 -7.01 -3.32 -1.50
CA ARG A 62 -7.59 -4.02 -2.67
C ARG A 62 -7.92 -3.07 -3.82
N GLY A 63 -8.38 -1.87 -3.53
CA GLY A 63 -8.66 -0.84 -4.53
C GLY A 63 -7.39 -0.41 -5.27
N HIS A 64 -6.35 -0.09 -4.52
CA HIS A 64 -5.06 0.36 -5.04
C HIS A 64 -4.29 -0.75 -5.76
N ARG A 65 -4.43 -2.01 -5.33
CA ARG A 65 -3.74 -3.15 -5.94
C ARG A 65 -4.04 -3.30 -7.45
N LYS A 66 -5.25 -2.93 -7.87
CA LYS A 66 -5.67 -2.97 -9.29
C LYS A 66 -4.90 -2.01 -10.19
N PHE A 67 -4.23 -1.01 -9.62
CA PHE A 67 -3.49 0.03 -10.33
C PHE A 67 -1.98 -0.07 -10.14
N GLY A 68 -1.47 -1.18 -9.59
CA GLY A 68 -0.04 -1.46 -9.48
C GLY A 68 0.58 -1.22 -8.10
N THR A 69 -0.15 -0.62 -7.16
CA THR A 69 0.33 -0.43 -5.78
C THR A 69 0.50 -1.77 -5.07
N THR A 70 1.66 -1.97 -4.47
CA THR A 70 2.01 -3.16 -3.66
C THR A 70 2.28 -2.84 -2.20
N GLY A 71 2.60 -1.58 -1.90
CA GLY A 71 2.80 -1.08 -0.56
C GLY A 71 2.11 0.28 -0.41
N PHE A 72 1.50 0.54 0.73
CA PHE A 72 0.85 1.82 0.97
C PHE A 72 0.81 2.19 2.45
N LEU A 73 0.63 3.50 2.69
CA LEU A 73 0.38 4.07 4.01
C LEU A 73 -1.03 4.68 4.02
N PRO A 74 -2.03 4.06 4.70
CA PRO A 74 -3.28 4.75 4.98
C PRO A 74 -3.01 6.07 5.68
N THR A 75 -3.57 7.14 5.12
CA THR A 75 -3.36 8.52 5.58
C THR A 75 -4.57 9.03 6.30
N LEU A 76 -4.37 9.40 7.56
CA LEU A 76 -5.37 10.11 8.35
C LEU A 76 -5.05 11.61 8.34
N ILE A 77 -6.00 12.41 7.88
CA ILE A 77 -5.99 13.87 8.04
C ILE A 77 -6.91 14.19 9.22
N SER A 78 -6.32 14.44 10.39
CA SER A 78 -7.06 14.84 11.59
C SER A 78 -6.12 15.53 12.59
N ASP A 79 -6.65 16.50 13.32
CA ASP A 79 -5.98 17.12 14.46
C ASP A 79 -6.44 16.57 15.82
N ASP A 80 -7.39 15.63 15.83
CA ASP A 80 -7.87 14.98 17.05
C ASP A 80 -6.98 13.79 17.44
N ALA A 81 -6.36 13.88 18.62
CA ALA A 81 -5.46 12.86 19.13
C ALA A 81 -6.15 11.49 19.34
N GLY A 82 -7.45 11.48 19.65
CA GLY A 82 -8.24 10.26 19.80
C GLY A 82 -8.44 9.55 18.46
N VAL A 83 -8.72 10.29 17.38
CA VAL A 83 -8.81 9.75 16.02
C VAL A 83 -7.46 9.20 15.57
N MET A 84 -6.36 9.92 15.82
CA MET A 84 -5.01 9.45 15.52
C MET A 84 -4.66 8.14 16.25
N ALA A 85 -4.98 8.04 17.54
CA ALA A 85 -4.75 6.83 18.32
C ALA A 85 -5.51 5.62 17.75
N ARG A 86 -6.76 5.82 17.30
CA ARG A 86 -7.55 4.77 16.62
C ARG A 86 -6.95 4.37 15.29
N ALA A 87 -6.52 5.33 14.46
CA ALA A 87 -5.85 5.02 13.19
C ALA A 87 -4.56 4.21 13.39
N VAL A 88 -3.72 4.61 14.35
CA VAL A 88 -2.50 3.86 14.71
C VAL A 88 -2.84 2.44 15.18
N ALA A 89 -3.90 2.28 15.98
CA ALA A 89 -4.34 0.97 16.46
C ALA A 89 -4.86 0.09 15.33
N ALA A 90 -5.69 0.63 14.43
CA ALA A 90 -6.23 -0.08 13.28
C ALA A 90 -5.14 -0.53 12.32
N THR A 91 -4.18 0.35 12.00
CA THR A 91 -3.05 0.01 11.14
C THR A 91 -2.18 -1.09 11.76
N ARG A 92 -1.89 -1.02 13.07
CA ARG A 92 -1.16 -2.10 13.75
C ARG A 92 -1.90 -3.42 13.70
N ALA A 93 -3.22 -3.40 13.91
CA ALA A 93 -4.06 -4.59 13.80
C ALA A 93 -4.08 -5.14 12.37
N ALA A 94 -4.14 -4.28 11.35
CA ALA A 94 -4.08 -4.69 9.94
C ALA A 94 -2.74 -5.36 9.57
N ILE A 95 -1.62 -4.79 10.05
CA ILE A 95 -0.29 -5.40 9.87
C ILE A 95 -0.22 -6.76 10.57
N ALA A 96 -0.69 -6.86 11.82
CA ALA A 96 -0.70 -8.12 12.57
C ALA A 96 -1.61 -9.19 11.92
N ALA A 97 -2.71 -8.76 11.30
CA ALA A 97 -3.61 -9.63 10.55
C ALA A 97 -3.10 -10.00 9.15
N GLY A 98 -1.94 -9.47 8.73
CA GLY A 98 -1.34 -9.77 7.43
C GLY A 98 -2.09 -9.14 6.26
N VAL A 99 -2.76 -8.00 6.45
CA VAL A 99 -3.41 -7.28 5.36
C VAL A 99 -2.35 -6.90 4.30
N PRO A 100 -2.50 -7.34 3.03
CA PRO A 100 -1.46 -7.15 2.03
C PRO A 100 -1.15 -5.67 1.77
N GLY A 101 0.14 -5.33 1.76
CA GLY A 101 0.66 -4.03 1.35
C GLY A 101 0.62 -2.92 2.40
N VAL A 102 0.13 -3.17 3.62
CA VAL A 102 0.14 -2.14 4.67
C VAL A 102 1.55 -1.99 5.24
N LEU A 103 2.18 -0.83 5.03
CA LEU A 103 3.57 -0.58 5.46
C LEU A 103 3.65 0.19 6.79
N GLY A 104 2.56 0.80 7.24
CA GLY A 104 2.52 1.73 8.36
C GLY A 104 1.33 2.67 8.25
N VAL A 105 1.34 3.78 8.99
CA VAL A 105 0.31 4.83 8.91
C VAL A 105 1.00 6.17 8.63
N HIS A 106 0.37 7.00 7.80
CA HIS A 106 0.78 8.38 7.60
C HIS A 106 -0.22 9.29 8.33
N LEU A 107 0.28 10.12 9.25
CA LEU A 107 -0.51 11.06 10.03
C LEU A 107 -0.23 12.48 9.52
N GLU A 108 -1.22 13.09 8.87
CA GLU A 108 -1.12 14.41 8.26
C GLU A 108 -1.82 15.44 9.16
N GLY A 109 -1.27 15.66 10.36
CA GLY A 109 -1.85 16.51 11.41
C GLY A 109 -1.57 15.96 12.83
N PRO A 110 -1.77 16.76 13.90
CA PRO A 110 -2.27 18.15 14.00
C PRO A 110 -1.18 19.21 13.75
N TYR A 111 0.08 18.81 13.65
CA TYR A 111 1.24 19.71 13.73
C TYR A 111 1.53 20.47 12.42
N ILE A 112 0.47 20.92 11.75
CA ILE A 112 0.54 21.75 10.56
C ILE A 112 0.50 23.22 10.98
N ALA A 113 1.36 24.05 10.39
CA ALA A 113 1.35 25.48 10.64
C ALA A 113 -0.05 26.07 10.40
N PRO A 114 -0.63 26.88 11.31
CA PRO A 114 -1.98 27.43 11.14
C PRO A 114 -2.18 28.18 9.81
N ALA A 115 -1.12 28.82 9.31
CA ALA A 115 -1.09 29.54 8.04
C ALA A 115 -1.12 28.63 6.79
N ARG A 116 -1.03 27.31 6.94
CA ARG A 116 -1.03 26.32 5.87
C ARG A 116 -2.08 25.22 6.09
N LYS A 117 -3.13 25.50 6.87
CA LYS A 117 -4.31 24.61 6.88
C LYS A 117 -4.90 24.63 5.46
N GLY A 118 -4.64 23.58 4.68
CA GLY A 118 -5.34 23.35 3.43
C GLY A 118 -6.86 23.34 3.67
N HIS A 119 -7.65 23.47 2.61
CA HIS A 119 -9.09 23.31 2.74
C HIS A 119 -9.41 21.82 2.94
N ALA A 120 -10.04 21.50 4.07
CA ALA A 120 -10.55 20.17 4.40
C ALA A 120 -11.70 19.77 3.48
#